data_AF-A0A9Q1FBJ8-F1
#
_entry.id   AF-A0A9Q1FBJ8-F1
#
_cell.length_a   1.000
_cell.length_b   1.000
_cell.length_c   1.000
_cell.angle_alpha   90.00
_cell.angle_beta   90.00
_cell.angle_gamma   90.00
#
_symmetry.space_group_name_H-M   'P 1'
#
loop_
_entity.id
_entity.type
_entity.pdbx_description
1 polymer ?
#
loop_
_entity_poly.entity_id
_entity_poly.type
_entity_poly.pdbx_seq_one_letter_code
_entity_poly.pdbx_strand_id
1 'polypeptide(L)'
;MTDEVKRYTLTQKRNRKERTGCCSERCGLQCVSYRMEIELLCLEMLMLLARVTSALPTDAEHYYTDDTGRLCRRCPPGQYQANCGECSACQPEFFTYEWNIEASCLPCHRDCRKEFNLRVVKTCSAVSDVLCSCIDGYTCKDYDGTMKQCKYCLMDTPPTLPPEDG
;
A
#
# COMPACT_ATOMS: atom_id res chain seq x y z
N MET A 1 41.26 4.01 -17.05
CA MET A 1 40.66 4.65 -15.85
C MET A 1 41.75 5.42 -15.11
N THR A 2 42.24 6.50 -15.71
CA THR A 2 43.44 7.21 -15.26
C THR A 2 43.51 8.52 -16.02
N ASP A 3 42.98 9.60 -15.43
CA ASP A 3 43.54 10.97 -15.53
C ASP A 3 42.61 12.02 -14.87
N GLU A 4 41.31 11.77 -14.79
CA GLU A 4 40.36 12.76 -14.25
C GLU A 4 40.33 12.82 -12.71
N VAL A 5 40.56 11.70 -12.03
CA VAL A 5 40.57 11.63 -10.55
C VAL A 5 41.77 12.39 -9.93
N LYS A 6 42.90 12.48 -10.66
CA LYS A 6 44.08 13.25 -10.21
C LYS A 6 43.86 14.77 -10.32
N ARG A 7 43.02 15.22 -11.25
CA ARG A 7 42.70 16.65 -11.43
C ARG A 7 41.83 17.18 -10.29
N TYR A 8 40.91 16.39 -9.77
CA TYR A 8 40.02 16.80 -8.67
C TYR A 8 40.73 16.93 -7.30
N THR A 9 41.79 16.16 -7.07
CA THR A 9 42.53 16.16 -5.79
C THR A 9 43.57 17.28 -5.70
N LEU A 10 44.08 17.81 -6.83
CA LEU A 10 45.02 18.93 -6.83
C LEU A 10 44.33 20.30 -6.58
N THR A 11 43.09 20.47 -7.03
CA THR A 11 42.32 21.71 -6.79
C THR A 11 41.94 21.86 -5.32
N GLN A 12 41.68 20.75 -4.62
CA GLN A 12 41.40 20.72 -3.17
C GLN A 12 42.64 21.05 -2.31
N LYS A 13 43.86 20.68 -2.75
CA LYS A 13 45.10 20.98 -2.02
C LYS A 13 45.62 22.41 -2.20
N ARG A 14 45.27 23.10 -3.30
CA ARG A 14 45.68 24.50 -3.52
C ARG A 14 44.86 25.48 -2.65
N ASN A 15 43.60 25.15 -2.37
CA ASN A 15 42.70 26.01 -1.57
C ASN A 15 42.92 25.96 -0.05
N ARG A 16 43.84 25.12 0.45
CA ARG A 16 44.13 25.02 1.90
C ARG A 16 45.31 25.91 2.34
N LYS A 17 45.97 26.62 1.42
CA LYS A 17 47.24 27.33 1.70
C LYS A 17 47.19 28.86 1.54
N GLU A 18 46.00 29.46 1.53
CA GLU A 18 45.80 30.92 1.51
C GLU A 18 44.88 31.42 2.64
N ARG A 19 44.91 30.74 3.79
CA ARG A 19 44.44 31.33 5.05
C ARG A 19 45.62 31.56 5.96
N THR A 20 46.33 32.67 5.75
CA THR A 20 47.10 33.37 6.79
C THR A 20 47.61 34.69 6.22
N GLY A 21 47.12 35.80 6.78
CA GLY A 21 47.83 37.08 6.74
C GLY A 21 47.26 38.15 5.81
N CYS A 22 46.31 38.91 6.35
CA CYS A 22 46.34 40.39 6.46
C CYS A 22 44.99 41.01 6.13
N CYS A 23 44.18 41.25 7.17
CA CYS A 23 43.26 42.36 7.19
C CYS A 23 43.56 43.19 8.44
N SER A 24 44.01 44.42 8.18
CA SER A 24 44.20 45.52 9.10
C SER A 24 43.05 45.65 10.12
N GLU A 25 43.35 46.12 11.33
CA GLU A 25 42.52 46.20 12.54
C GLU A 25 41.24 47.08 12.44
N ARG A 26 40.66 47.29 11.25
CA ARG A 26 39.40 48.02 11.03
C ARG A 26 38.29 47.25 10.29
N CYS A 27 38.42 45.95 10.05
CA CYS A 27 37.37 45.15 9.40
C CYS A 27 36.52 44.29 10.37
N GLY A 28 36.31 44.73 11.61
CA GLY A 28 35.54 43.98 12.60
C GLY A 28 34.02 44.02 12.43
N LEU A 29 33.45 45.12 11.91
CA LEU A 29 31.98 45.28 11.87
C LEU A 29 31.32 44.76 10.59
N GLN A 30 31.98 44.83 9.43
CA GLN A 30 31.38 44.37 8.17
C GLN A 30 31.33 42.84 8.04
N CYS A 31 32.34 42.11 8.51
CA CYS A 31 32.36 40.64 8.39
C CYS A 31 31.35 39.93 9.31
N VAL A 32 30.94 40.56 10.41
CA VAL A 32 29.96 39.97 11.35
C VAL A 32 28.54 40.10 10.79
N SER A 33 28.25 41.18 10.06
CA SER A 33 26.96 41.41 9.40
C SER A 33 26.65 40.33 8.35
N TYR A 34 27.60 40.05 7.46
CA TYR A 34 27.43 39.02 6.41
C TYR A 34 27.31 37.60 6.97
N ARG A 35 27.92 37.30 8.11
CA ARG A 35 27.84 35.98 8.73
C ARG A 35 26.44 35.70 9.30
N MET A 36 25.78 36.71 9.86
CA MET A 36 24.42 36.59 10.38
C MET A 36 23.38 36.46 9.25
N GLU A 37 23.54 37.21 8.16
CA GLU A 37 22.64 37.16 7.01
C GLU A 37 22.71 35.81 6.25
N ILE A 38 23.91 35.21 6.13
CA ILE A 38 24.06 33.90 5.49
C ILE A 38 23.42 32.77 6.32
N GLU A 39 23.59 32.77 7.64
CA GLU A 39 22.93 31.79 8.53
C GLU A 39 21.40 31.92 8.45
N LEU A 40 20.89 33.16 8.40
CA LEU A 40 19.46 33.44 8.25
C LEU A 40 18.90 32.93 6.91
N LEU A 41 19.59 33.21 5.81
CA LEU A 41 19.22 32.72 4.46
C LEU A 41 19.31 31.19 4.36
N CYS A 42 20.28 30.56 5.01
CA CYS A 42 20.39 29.09 5.09
C CYS A 42 19.21 28.47 5.84
N LEU A 43 18.77 29.08 6.95
CA LEU A 43 17.60 28.61 7.71
C LEU A 43 16.32 28.78 6.90
N GLU A 44 16.15 29.89 6.17
CA GLU A 44 15.01 30.09 5.27
C GLU A 44 15.00 29.06 4.12
N MET A 45 16.15 28.80 3.49
CA MET A 45 16.27 27.75 2.47
C MET A 45 15.96 26.36 3.04
N LEU A 46 16.41 26.02 4.25
CA LEU A 46 16.10 24.75 4.91
C LEU A 46 14.60 24.60 5.19
N MET A 47 13.94 25.66 5.66
CA MET A 47 12.50 25.67 5.90
C MET A 47 11.69 25.57 4.61
N LEU A 48 12.18 26.17 3.51
CA LEU A 48 11.57 26.05 2.19
C LEU A 48 11.76 24.64 1.60
N LEU A 49 12.94 24.02 1.77
CA LEU A 49 13.22 22.66 1.31
C LEU A 49 12.40 21.61 2.08
N ALA A 50 12.18 21.79 3.38
CA ALA A 50 11.35 20.90 4.19
C ALA A 50 9.87 20.91 3.79
N ARG A 51 9.37 22.02 3.22
CA ARG A 51 7.99 22.12 2.71
C ARG A 51 7.79 21.45 1.35
N VAL A 52 8.87 21.25 0.58
CA VAL A 52 8.81 20.63 -0.74
C VAL A 52 8.79 19.09 -0.66
N THR A 53 9.38 18.51 0.38
CA THR A 53 9.45 17.05 0.54
C THR A 53 8.10 16.38 0.87
N SER A 54 7.09 17.13 1.32
CA SER A 54 5.77 16.59 1.67
C SER A 54 4.77 16.54 0.51
N ALA A 55 5.13 17.02 -0.68
CA ALA A 55 4.21 17.15 -1.83
C ALA A 55 4.44 16.10 -2.93
N LEU A 56 5.42 15.20 -2.78
CA LEU A 56 5.59 14.08 -3.71
C LEU A 56 4.60 12.96 -3.30
N PRO A 57 3.63 12.61 -4.16
CA PRO A 57 2.78 11.47 -3.89
C PRO A 57 3.65 10.22 -3.90
N THR A 58 3.77 9.55 -2.75
CA THR A 58 4.27 8.18 -2.66
C THR A 58 3.17 7.22 -3.16
N ASP A 59 2.72 7.40 -4.39
CA ASP A 59 1.70 6.53 -5.02
C ASP A 59 2.34 5.25 -5.59
N ALA A 60 3.65 5.08 -5.41
CA ALA A 60 4.42 3.95 -5.93
C ALA A 60 3.92 2.57 -5.44
N GLU A 61 3.21 2.50 -4.31
CA GLU A 61 2.67 1.24 -3.78
C GLU A 61 1.57 0.63 -4.68
N HIS A 62 0.87 1.46 -5.47
CA HIS A 62 -0.22 1.02 -6.33
C HIS A 62 0.18 0.87 -7.80
N TYR A 63 1.48 0.82 -8.09
CA TYR A 63 2.00 0.53 -9.42
C TYR A 63 2.95 -0.68 -9.40
N TYR A 64 3.09 -1.34 -10.54
CA TYR A 64 4.01 -2.43 -10.77
C TYR A 64 4.58 -2.33 -12.19
N THR A 65 5.74 -2.92 -12.42
CA THR A 65 6.31 -3.04 -13.76
C THR A 65 5.97 -4.42 -14.32
N ASP A 66 5.38 -4.46 -15.52
CA ASP A 66 5.09 -5.72 -16.20
C ASP A 66 6.35 -6.34 -16.83
N ASP A 67 6.21 -7.54 -17.40
CA ASP A 67 7.33 -8.26 -18.04
C ASP A 67 7.91 -7.52 -19.26
N THR A 68 7.20 -6.53 -19.80
CA THR A 68 7.64 -5.69 -20.93
C THR A 68 8.34 -4.39 -20.49
N GLY A 69 8.45 -4.16 -19.18
CA GLY A 69 9.03 -2.94 -18.61
C GLY A 69 8.06 -1.76 -18.53
N ARG A 70 6.76 -1.98 -18.78
CA ARG A 70 5.74 -0.92 -18.69
C ARG A 70 5.30 -0.75 -17.25
N LEU A 71 5.14 0.51 -16.84
CA LEU A 71 4.57 0.83 -15.53
C LEU A 71 3.04 0.73 -15.60
N CYS A 72 2.50 -0.23 -14.86
CA CYS A 72 1.07 -0.50 -14.76
C CYS A 72 0.53 -0.19 -13.37
N ARG A 73 -0.76 0.12 -13.31
CA ARG A 73 -1.49 0.45 -12.10
C ARG A 73 -2.19 -0.79 -11.55
N ARG A 74 -2.10 -1.00 -10.23
CA ARG A 74 -2.96 -1.92 -9.48
C ARG A 74 -4.33 -1.29 -9.26
N CYS A 75 -5.37 -2.08 -9.36
CA CYS A 75 -6.74 -1.63 -9.17
C CYS A 75 -7.18 -1.77 -7.71
N PRO A 76 -7.92 -0.80 -7.17
CA PRO A 76 -8.43 -0.88 -5.81
C PRO A 76 -9.48 -1.99 -5.68
N PRO A 77 -9.81 -2.40 -4.43
CA PRO A 77 -10.94 -3.30 -4.18
C PRO A 77 -12.22 -2.80 -4.85
N GLY A 78 -13.03 -3.72 -5.38
CA GLY A 78 -14.21 -3.38 -6.19
C GLY A 78 -13.93 -3.09 -7.65
N GLN A 79 -12.66 -3.16 -8.08
CA GLN A 79 -12.25 -2.98 -9.46
C GLN A 79 -11.28 -4.09 -9.90
N TYR A 80 -11.20 -4.27 -11.21
CA TYR A 80 -10.26 -5.18 -11.88
C TYR A 80 -9.51 -4.41 -12.98
N GLN A 81 -8.38 -4.95 -13.43
CA GLN A 81 -7.52 -4.31 -14.43
C GLN A 81 -8.05 -4.56 -15.85
N ALA A 82 -8.67 -3.54 -16.43
CA ALA A 82 -9.14 -3.59 -17.82
C ALA A 82 -7.98 -3.45 -18.80
N ASN A 83 -6.98 -2.63 -18.45
CA ASN A 83 -5.69 -2.55 -19.10
C ASN A 83 -4.64 -2.00 -18.12
N CYS A 84 -3.37 -1.98 -18.52
CA CYS A 84 -2.23 -1.56 -17.69
C CYS A 84 -2.43 -0.24 -16.91
N GLY A 85 -3.20 0.73 -17.43
CA GLY A 85 -3.43 2.01 -16.77
C GLY A 85 -4.86 2.23 -16.25
N GLU A 86 -5.77 1.30 -16.51
CA GLU A 86 -7.21 1.49 -16.35
C GLU A 86 -7.86 0.38 -15.54
N CYS A 87 -8.73 0.79 -14.64
CA CYS A 87 -9.49 -0.08 -13.76
C CYS A 87 -10.98 0.04 -14.05
N SER A 88 -11.66 -1.09 -14.08
CA SER A 88 -13.10 -1.19 -14.31
C SER A 88 -13.80 -1.75 -13.08
N ALA A 89 -15.00 -1.26 -12.80
CA ALA A 89 -15.78 -1.69 -11.65
C ALA A 89 -16.29 -3.14 -11.80
N CYS A 90 -16.36 -3.85 -10.67
CA CYS A 90 -17.04 -5.14 -10.62
C CYS A 90 -18.55 -4.99 -10.88
N GLN A 91 -19.08 -5.91 -11.69
CA GLN A 91 -20.52 -6.04 -11.89
C GLN A 91 -21.19 -6.64 -10.63
N PRO A 92 -22.52 -6.53 -10.49
CA PRO A 92 -23.26 -7.26 -9.45
C PRO A 92 -22.92 -8.75 -9.48
N GLU A 93 -22.86 -9.37 -8.30
CA GLU A 93 -22.42 -10.77 -8.10
C GLU A 93 -20.92 -11.04 -8.30
N PHE A 94 -20.10 -10.01 -8.44
CA PHE A 94 -18.64 -10.14 -8.53
C PHE A 94 -17.93 -9.18 -7.58
N PHE A 95 -16.72 -9.55 -7.16
CA PHE A 95 -15.93 -8.78 -6.21
C PHE A 95 -14.42 -8.86 -6.41
N THR A 96 -13.70 -7.89 -5.84
CA THR A 96 -12.26 -7.97 -5.54
C THR A 96 -12.03 -7.34 -4.18
N TYR A 97 -11.22 -7.98 -3.32
CA TYR A 97 -11.09 -7.59 -1.91
C TYR A 97 -9.77 -6.88 -1.58
N GLU A 98 -8.78 -6.94 -2.48
CA GLU A 98 -7.46 -6.34 -2.33
C GLU A 98 -7.08 -5.49 -3.54
N TRP A 99 -6.01 -4.71 -3.39
CA TRP A 99 -5.34 -4.06 -4.51
C TRP A 99 -4.78 -5.12 -5.45
N ASN A 100 -5.24 -5.13 -6.70
CA ASN A 100 -5.09 -6.29 -7.56
C ASN A 100 -4.67 -5.94 -8.99
N ILE A 101 -4.30 -6.97 -9.74
CA ILE A 101 -4.00 -6.92 -11.18
C ILE A 101 -4.90 -7.91 -11.95
N GLU A 102 -6.03 -8.28 -11.35
CA GLU A 102 -6.92 -9.30 -11.91
C GLU A 102 -7.51 -8.83 -13.23
N ALA A 103 -7.56 -9.71 -14.22
CA ALA A 103 -8.18 -9.40 -15.51
C ALA A 103 -9.72 -9.34 -15.43
N SER A 104 -10.31 -9.86 -14.36
CA SER A 104 -11.74 -9.80 -14.07
C SER A 104 -12.00 -9.93 -12.57
N CYS A 105 -13.15 -9.46 -12.09
CA CYS A 105 -13.57 -9.70 -10.71
C CYS A 105 -13.90 -11.17 -10.46
N LEU A 106 -13.76 -11.59 -9.20
CA LEU A 106 -14.08 -12.94 -8.74
C LEU A 106 -15.60 -13.09 -8.60
N PRO A 107 -16.20 -14.23 -9.00
CA PRO A 107 -17.62 -14.46 -8.74
C PRO A 107 -17.85 -14.59 -7.24
N CYS A 108 -18.92 -13.99 -6.75
CA CYS A 108 -19.36 -14.23 -5.38
C CYS A 108 -19.77 -15.69 -5.22
N HIS A 109 -19.43 -16.28 -4.07
CA HIS A 109 -19.93 -17.58 -3.66
C HIS A 109 -21.46 -17.52 -3.59
N ARG A 110 -22.12 -18.60 -4.02
CA ARG A 110 -23.60 -18.63 -4.13
C ARG A 110 -24.24 -19.69 -3.26
N ASP A 111 -23.44 -20.49 -2.56
CA ASP A 111 -23.93 -21.66 -1.86
C ASP A 111 -24.04 -21.42 -0.35
N CYS A 112 -24.98 -20.55 0.05
CA CYS A 112 -25.45 -20.46 1.44
C CYS A 112 -26.81 -21.15 1.61
N ARG A 113 -27.02 -22.25 0.89
CA ARG A 113 -28.29 -22.96 0.81
C ARG A 113 -28.72 -23.56 2.16
N LYS A 114 -30.03 -23.51 2.42
CA LYS A 114 -30.61 -24.06 3.67
C LYS A 114 -30.44 -25.57 3.74
N GLU A 115 -30.38 -26.25 2.60
CA GLU A 115 -30.17 -27.69 2.48
C GLU A 115 -28.84 -28.14 3.11
N PHE A 116 -27.86 -27.23 3.21
CA PHE A 116 -26.58 -27.47 3.88
C PHE A 116 -26.51 -26.88 5.29
N ASN A 117 -27.65 -26.47 5.85
CA ASN A 117 -27.76 -25.81 7.15
C ASN A 117 -26.92 -24.52 7.24
N LEU A 118 -26.85 -23.78 6.14
CA LEU A 118 -26.16 -22.50 6.03
C LEU A 118 -27.16 -21.33 5.99
N ARG A 119 -26.69 -20.14 6.38
CA ARG A 119 -27.37 -18.85 6.23
C ARG A 119 -26.39 -17.78 5.75
N VAL A 120 -26.89 -16.80 5.03
CA VAL A 120 -26.12 -15.60 4.66
C VAL A 120 -25.96 -14.71 5.89
N VAL A 121 -24.71 -14.39 6.24
CA VAL A 121 -24.36 -13.42 7.29
C VAL A 121 -23.99 -12.07 6.67
N LYS A 122 -23.27 -12.11 5.55
CA LYS A 122 -22.89 -10.93 4.78
C LYS A 122 -23.24 -11.14 3.32
N THR A 123 -23.91 -10.19 2.70
CA THR A 123 -24.20 -10.23 1.27
C THR A 123 -22.95 -9.94 0.44
N CYS A 124 -22.92 -10.47 -0.77
CA CYS A 124 -21.95 -10.10 -1.80
C CYS A 124 -21.97 -8.57 -2.04
N SER A 125 -20.81 -7.99 -2.28
CA SER A 125 -20.64 -6.61 -2.73
C SER A 125 -19.42 -6.52 -3.64
N ALA A 126 -19.23 -5.40 -4.35
CA ALA A 126 -18.05 -5.23 -5.20
C ALA A 126 -16.72 -5.45 -4.45
N VAL A 127 -16.66 -5.19 -3.15
CA VAL A 127 -15.43 -5.28 -2.36
C VAL A 127 -15.33 -6.53 -1.50
N SER A 128 -16.34 -7.40 -1.50
CA SER A 128 -16.33 -8.59 -0.66
C SER A 128 -17.25 -9.69 -1.13
N ASP A 129 -16.81 -10.92 -0.94
CA ASP A 129 -17.65 -12.10 -1.12
C ASP A 129 -18.88 -12.11 -0.18
N VAL A 130 -19.85 -12.97 -0.49
CA VAL A 130 -20.85 -13.42 0.49
C VAL A 130 -20.12 -14.10 1.65
N LEU A 131 -20.69 -14.03 2.85
CA LEU A 131 -20.24 -14.85 3.97
C LEU A 131 -21.38 -15.76 4.41
N CYS A 132 -21.19 -17.06 4.31
CA CYS A 132 -22.12 -18.04 4.88
C CYS A 132 -21.70 -18.42 6.31
N SER A 133 -22.67 -18.64 7.19
CA SER A 133 -22.45 -19.34 8.47
C SER A 133 -23.40 -20.50 8.62
N CYS A 134 -23.06 -21.45 9.48
CA CYS A 134 -24.03 -22.44 9.94
C CYS A 134 -25.21 -21.76 10.64
N ILE A 135 -26.40 -22.34 10.52
CA ILE A 135 -27.54 -22.01 11.36
C ILE A 135 -27.29 -22.48 12.80
N ASP A 136 -28.08 -21.95 13.73
CA ASP A 136 -27.85 -22.20 15.16
C ASP A 136 -27.99 -23.69 15.50
N GLY A 137 -27.04 -24.22 16.27
CA GLY A 137 -26.96 -25.64 16.63
C GLY A 137 -26.20 -26.53 15.64
N TYR A 138 -25.70 -25.98 14.53
CA TYR A 138 -24.93 -26.73 13.52
C TYR A 138 -23.48 -26.24 13.46
N THR A 139 -22.57 -27.17 13.19
CA THR A 139 -21.13 -26.91 13.12
C THR A 139 -20.61 -27.26 11.72
N CYS A 140 -19.70 -26.43 11.20
CA CYS A 140 -19.11 -26.64 9.89
C CYS A 140 -18.28 -27.92 9.86
N LYS A 141 -18.47 -28.75 8.83
CA LYS A 141 -17.75 -30.03 8.70
C LYS A 141 -16.73 -30.04 7.57
N ASP A 142 -16.88 -29.17 6.59
CA ASP A 142 -15.92 -29.02 5.51
C ASP A 142 -15.85 -27.57 5.06
N TYR A 143 -14.63 -27.13 4.72
CA TYR A 143 -14.36 -25.79 4.22
C TYR A 143 -13.89 -25.86 2.77
N ASP A 144 -14.27 -24.89 1.97
CA ASP A 144 -13.64 -24.67 0.67
C ASP A 144 -12.19 -24.23 0.85
N GLY A 145 -11.27 -24.87 0.14
CA GLY A 145 -9.84 -24.61 0.25
C GLY A 145 -9.45 -23.23 -0.31
N THR A 146 -10.25 -22.67 -1.22
CA THR A 146 -9.94 -21.42 -1.90
C THR A 146 -10.37 -20.23 -1.08
N MET A 147 -11.63 -20.20 -0.64
CA MET A 147 -12.23 -19.04 0.04
C MET A 147 -12.42 -19.24 1.55
N LYS A 148 -12.06 -20.42 2.09
CA LYS A 148 -12.32 -20.81 3.49
C LYS A 148 -13.79 -20.65 3.91
N GLN A 149 -14.69 -20.78 2.94
CA GLN A 149 -16.14 -20.79 3.12
C GLN A 149 -16.57 -22.16 3.64
N CYS A 150 -17.52 -22.22 4.57
CA CYS A 150 -18.09 -23.51 4.96
C CYS A 150 -18.95 -24.09 3.83
N LYS A 151 -18.73 -25.36 3.47
CA LYS A 151 -19.54 -26.03 2.43
C LYS A 151 -20.85 -26.59 2.97
N TYR A 152 -20.83 -27.16 4.18
CA TYR A 152 -22.01 -27.70 4.84
C TYR A 152 -21.82 -27.84 6.34
N CYS A 153 -22.94 -27.82 7.06
CA CYS A 153 -22.99 -27.93 8.50
C CYS A 153 -23.85 -29.11 8.97
N LEU A 154 -23.41 -29.78 10.04
CA LEU A 154 -24.13 -30.86 10.70
C LEU A 154 -24.30 -30.54 12.19
N MET A 155 -25.38 -31.02 12.81
CA MET A 155 -25.49 -31.00 14.27
C MET A 155 -24.46 -31.95 14.89
N ASP A 156 -23.83 -31.51 15.98
CA ASP A 156 -22.89 -32.36 16.72
C ASP A 156 -23.60 -33.46 17.52
N THR A 157 -24.89 -33.28 17.82
CA THR A 157 -25.77 -34.30 18.42
C THR A 157 -27.22 -34.07 17.97
N PRO A 158 -28.01 -35.12 17.64
CA PRO A 158 -29.46 -34.98 17.45
C PRO A 158 -30.10 -34.40 18.71
N PRO A 159 -31.20 -33.63 18.60
CA PRO A 159 -32.01 -33.30 19.77
C PRO A 159 -32.36 -34.61 20.48
N THR A 160 -32.00 -34.73 21.76
CA THR A 160 -32.50 -35.81 22.60
C THR A 160 -34.02 -35.64 22.66
N LEU A 161 -34.75 -36.42 21.87
CA LEU A 161 -36.18 -36.53 22.05
C LEU A 161 -36.42 -36.97 23.49
N PRO A 162 -37.35 -36.33 24.23
CA PRO A 162 -37.81 -36.90 25.49
C PRO A 162 -38.19 -38.36 25.25
N PRO A 163 -37.89 -39.29 26.18
CA PRO A 163 -38.36 -40.66 26.04
C PRO A 163 -39.88 -40.63 25.82
N GLU A 164 -40.35 -41.29 24.74
CA GLU A 164 -41.78 -41.53 24.56
C GLU A 164 -42.24 -42.37 25.76
N ASP A 165 -43.02 -41.75 26.64
CA ASP A 165 -43.77 -42.49 27.66
C ASP A 165 -44.74 -43.43 26.94
N GLY A 166 -44.58 -44.72 27.23
CA GLY A 166 -45.20 -45.85 26.50
C GLY A 166 -46.65 -46.15 26.82
#